data_AF-A0A9W7XRC3-F1
#
_entry.id   AF-A0A9W7XRC3-F1
#
_cell.length_a   1.000
_cell.length_b   1.000
_cell.length_c   1.000
_cell.angle_alpha   90.00
_cell.angle_beta   90.00
_cell.angle_gamma   90.00
#
_symmetry.space_group_name_H-M   'P 1'
#
loop_
_entity.id
_entity.type
_entity.pdbx_description
1 polymer ?
#
loop_
_entity_poly.entity_id
_entity_poly.type
_entity_poly.pdbx_seq_one_letter_code
_entity_poly.pdbx_strand_id
1 'polypeptide(L)'
;MAGNGQLAHIFIDEAHVLVTERSFRHSMVLQLAGVFGYNCPKALLSATIPPTLETDIARSIGRTDSRELMIVRGRTYRPNIKYIVDSIPQYSEAASIKKLLRLYASDNSSRAIIYTPTRKLTKEIAGKIGVPFYHGGDMDADKIQ
;
A
#
# COMPACT_ATOMS: atom_id res chain seq x y z
N MET A 1 -1.71 -21.84 24.91
CA MET A 1 -1.16 -23.08 24.35
C MET A 1 0.21 -22.77 23.76
N ALA A 2 1.28 -23.36 24.31
CA ALA A 2 2.59 -23.27 23.69
C ALA A 2 2.54 -24.09 22.40
N GLY A 3 2.70 -23.46 21.24
CA GLY A 3 2.95 -24.21 20.01
C GLY A 3 4.23 -25.01 20.18
N ASN A 4 4.34 -26.17 19.51
CA ASN A 4 5.42 -27.15 19.63
C ASN A 4 6.81 -26.64 19.16
N GLY A 5 7.17 -25.37 19.39
CA GLY A 5 8.41 -24.76 18.94
C GLY A 5 8.52 -24.53 17.44
N GLN A 6 7.50 -24.87 16.65
CA GLN A 6 7.54 -24.84 15.19
C GLN A 6 7.33 -23.44 14.58
N LEU A 7 6.67 -22.54 15.31
CA LEU A 7 6.36 -21.19 14.82
C LEU A 7 7.42 -20.19 15.31
N ALA A 8 8.35 -19.83 14.43
CA ALA A 8 9.48 -18.96 14.76
C ALA A 8 9.12 -17.47 14.83
N HIS A 9 8.27 -16.96 13.93
CA HIS A 9 7.91 -15.54 13.83
C HIS A 9 6.55 -15.34 13.17
N ILE A 10 5.90 -14.21 13.46
CA ILE A 10 4.69 -13.76 12.76
C ILE A 10 4.91 -12.34 12.23
N PHE A 11 4.63 -12.14 10.94
CA PHE A 11 4.65 -10.83 10.30
C PHE A 11 3.22 -10.46 9.91
N ILE A 12 2.80 -9.26 10.31
CA ILE A 12 1.47 -8.73 10.02
C ILE A 12 1.68 -7.50 9.13
N ASP A 13 1.37 -7.65 7.85
CA ASP A 13 1.43 -6.56 6.89
C ASP A 13 0.15 -5.70 6.95
N GLU A 14 0.27 -4.44 6.53
CA GLU A 14 -0.78 -3.42 6.63
C GLU A 14 -1.39 -3.30 8.05
N ALA A 15 -0.55 -3.39 9.07
CA ALA A 15 -0.95 -3.43 10.48
C ALA A 15 -1.72 -2.17 10.94
N HIS A 16 -1.72 -1.08 10.17
CA HIS A 16 -2.54 0.10 10.45
C HIS A 16 -4.05 -0.21 10.47
N VAL A 17 -4.49 -1.23 9.73
CA VAL A 17 -5.89 -1.71 9.68
C VAL A 17 -6.41 -2.09 11.06
N LEU A 18 -5.53 -2.52 11.98
CA LEU A 18 -5.86 -2.80 13.38
C LEU A 18 -6.48 -1.60 14.11
N VAL A 19 -6.26 -0.37 13.63
CA VAL A 19 -6.77 0.86 14.23
C VAL A 19 -7.69 1.61 13.27
N THR A 20 -7.31 1.74 12.01
CA THR A 20 -8.01 2.60 11.04
C THR A 20 -9.32 2.00 10.53
N GLU A 21 -9.47 0.67 10.55
CA GLU A 21 -10.66 0.00 10.01
C GLU A 21 -11.37 -0.89 11.03
N ARG A 22 -11.19 -0.63 12.34
CA ARG A 22 -11.82 -1.43 13.41
C ARG A 22 -13.34 -1.56 13.28
N SER A 23 -14.00 -0.53 12.77
CA SER A 23 -15.45 -0.48 12.54
C SER A 23 -15.89 -1.26 11.30
N PHE A 24 -15.04 -1.40 10.29
CA PHE A 24 -15.35 -2.10 9.03
C PHE A 24 -14.93 -3.58 9.05
N ARG A 25 -13.80 -3.90 9.69
CA ARG A 25 -13.23 -5.26 9.76
C ARG A 25 -13.20 -5.82 11.19
N HIS A 26 -14.28 -5.58 11.95
CA HIS A 26 -14.35 -5.95 13.37
C HIS A 26 -14.01 -7.43 13.64
N SER A 27 -14.53 -8.35 12.81
CA SER A 27 -14.23 -9.79 12.91
C SER A 27 -12.75 -10.11 12.72
N MET A 28 -12.07 -9.47 11.77
CA MET A 28 -10.65 -9.67 11.51
C MET A 28 -9.79 -9.16 12.68
N VAL A 29 -10.14 -8.00 13.24
CA VAL A 29 -9.44 -7.45 14.41
C VAL A 29 -9.59 -8.36 15.63
N LEU A 30 -10.77 -8.93 15.84
CA LEU A 30 -11.00 -9.92 16.91
C LEU A 30 -10.19 -11.21 16.69
N GLN A 31 -10.11 -11.71 15.46
CA GLN A 31 -9.28 -12.88 15.13
C GLN A 31 -7.78 -12.62 15.31
N LEU A 32 -7.31 -11.41 14.99
CA LEU A 32 -5.92 -11.00 15.19
C LEU A 32 -5.54 -10.94 16.67
N ALA A 33 -6.48 -10.74 17.60
CA ALA A 33 -6.20 -10.83 19.03
C ALA A 33 -5.64 -12.21 19.43
N GLY A 34 -6.12 -13.29 18.80
CA GLY A 34 -5.60 -14.65 19.01
C GLY A 34 -4.15 -14.81 18.55
N VAL A 35 -3.77 -14.11 17.48
CA VAL A 35 -2.38 -14.09 16.94
C VAL A 35 -1.41 -13.50 17.97
N PHE A 36 -1.84 -12.48 18.73
CA PHE A 36 -1.01 -11.90 19.80
C PHE A 36 -0.81 -12.84 21.00
N GLY A 37 -1.56 -13.94 21.09
CA GLY A 37 -1.44 -14.95 22.14
C GLY A 37 -0.30 -15.97 21.95
N TYR A 38 0.25 -16.12 20.75
CA TYR A 38 1.34 -17.07 20.49
C TYR A 38 2.65 -16.64 21.15
N ASN A 39 3.45 -17.58 21.64
CA ASN A 39 4.74 -17.30 22.28
C ASN A 39 5.90 -17.28 21.25
N CYS A 40 5.83 -16.35 20.30
CA CYS A 40 6.89 -16.08 19.32
C CYS A 40 6.97 -14.57 19.03
N PRO A 41 8.08 -14.05 18.50
CA PRO A 41 8.18 -12.64 18.16
C PRO A 41 7.24 -12.26 17.00
N LYS A 42 6.79 -11.00 17.01
CA LYS A 42 5.81 -10.46 16.07
C LYS A 42 6.33 -9.15 15.50
N ALA A 43 6.22 -8.97 14.19
CA ALA A 43 6.53 -7.72 13.51
C ALA A 43 5.28 -7.17 12.83
N LEU A 44 4.98 -5.90 13.11
CA LEU A 44 3.89 -5.15 12.52
C LEU A 44 4.46 -4.24 11.44
N LEU A 45 4.07 -4.45 10.18
CA LEU A 45 4.55 -3.70 9.04
C LEU A 45 3.44 -2.77 8.55
N SER A 46 3.77 -1.50 8.35
CA SER A 46 2.87 -0.54 7.71
C SER A 46 3.62 0.73 7.30
N ALA A 47 3.21 1.32 6.18
CA ALA A 47 3.72 2.59 5.71
C ALA A 47 2.95 3.81 6.29
N THR A 48 1.72 3.61 6.76
CA THR A 48 0.73 4.68 6.95
C THR A 48 0.33 4.94 8.40
N ILE A 49 1.08 4.43 9.39
CA ILE A 49 0.81 4.69 10.81
C ILE A 49 1.34 6.08 11.19
N PRO A 50 0.48 7.08 11.45
CA PRO A 50 0.92 8.34 12.03
C PRO A 50 1.38 8.14 13.47
N PRO A 51 2.33 8.94 13.99
CA PRO A 51 2.79 8.83 15.37
C PRO A 51 1.67 8.89 16.41
N THR A 52 0.61 9.64 16.13
CA THR A 52 -0.56 9.78 17.00
C THR A 52 -1.32 8.47 17.23
N LEU A 53 -1.23 7.50 16.31
CA LEU A 53 -1.91 6.20 16.41
C LEU A 53 -1.03 5.08 16.99
N GLU A 54 0.23 5.35 17.32
CA GLU A 54 1.15 4.33 17.89
C GLU A 54 0.61 3.78 19.22
N THR A 55 0.06 4.65 20.07
CA THR A 55 -0.55 4.25 21.34
C THR A 55 -1.79 3.39 21.13
N ASP A 56 -2.59 3.69 20.10
CA ASP A 56 -3.79 2.91 19.78
C ASP A 56 -3.42 1.52 19.26
N ILE A 57 -2.35 1.41 18.46
CA ILE A 57 -1.80 0.14 18.00
C ILE A 57 -1.34 -0.68 19.19
N ALA A 58 -0.51 -0.11 20.06
CA ALA A 58 -0.02 -0.74 21.28
C ALA A 58 -1.18 -1.29 22.13
N ARG A 59 -2.28 -0.53 22.26
CA ARG A 59 -3.48 -1.00 22.95
C ARG A 59 -4.17 -2.17 22.23
N SER A 60 -4.32 -2.13 20.90
CA SER A 60 -4.95 -3.26 20.16
C SER A 60 -4.19 -4.57 20.29
N ILE A 61 -2.88 -4.53 20.46
CA ILE A 61 -2.05 -5.73 20.57
C ILE A 61 -1.84 -6.18 22.02
N GLY A 62 -2.47 -5.48 22.97
CA GLY A 62 -2.34 -5.76 24.40
C GLY A 62 -0.93 -5.55 24.93
N ARG A 63 -0.32 -4.40 24.62
CA ARG A 63 0.99 -4.02 25.17
C ARG A 63 0.97 -4.12 26.70
N THR A 64 1.92 -4.85 27.25
CA THR A 64 2.19 -5.01 28.69
C THR A 64 3.68 -4.79 28.93
N ASP A 65 4.11 -4.66 30.19
CA ASP A 65 5.55 -4.58 30.51
C ASP A 65 6.32 -5.83 30.03
N SER A 66 5.64 -6.98 29.94
CA SER A 66 6.18 -8.22 29.36
C SER A 66 6.09 -8.32 27.83
N ARG A 67 5.49 -7.32 27.16
CA ARG A 67 5.27 -7.26 25.70
C ARG A 67 5.56 -5.86 25.19
N GLU A 68 6.82 -5.45 25.30
CA GLU A 68 7.28 -4.16 24.81
C GLU A 68 7.10 -4.04 23.29
N LEU A 69 6.74 -2.84 22.83
CA LEU A 69 6.61 -2.51 21.42
C LEU A 69 7.80 -1.63 21.02
N MET A 70 8.73 -2.19 20.23
CA MET A 70 9.77 -1.42 19.58
C MET A 70 9.22 -0.80 18.28
N ILE A 71 9.40 0.51 18.12
CA ILE A 71 8.94 1.25 16.94
C ILE A 71 10.16 1.63 16.11
N VAL A 72 10.20 1.14 14.88
CA VAL A 72 11.21 1.51 13.88
C VAL A 72 10.53 2.27 12.76
N ARG A 73 10.93 3.53 12.55
CA ARG A 73 10.31 4.41 11.55
C ARG A 73 11.33 4.81 10.49
N GLY A 74 11.08 4.39 9.25
CA GLY A 74 11.86 4.81 8.09
C GLY A 74 11.49 6.23 7.62
N ARG A 75 12.44 6.93 7.01
CA ARG A 75 12.15 8.19 6.29
C ARG A 75 11.37 7.87 5.02
N THR A 76 10.29 8.61 4.77
CA THR A 76 9.47 8.46 3.56
C THR A 76 10.01 9.25 2.37
N TYR A 77 10.89 10.23 2.62
CA TYR A 77 11.51 11.05 1.59
C TYR A 77 12.35 10.21 0.62
N ARG A 78 12.18 10.49 -0.68
CA ARG A 78 12.92 9.86 -1.78
C ARG A 78 13.68 10.96 -2.53
N PRO A 79 15.01 11.09 -2.34
CA PRO A 79 15.79 12.18 -2.94
C PRO A 79 15.82 12.16 -4.48
N ASN A 80 15.55 11.00 -5.07
CA ASN A 80 15.51 10.80 -6.51
C ASN A 80 14.13 11.07 -7.15
N ILE A 81 13.16 11.60 -6.39
CA ILE A 81 11.81 11.92 -6.91
C ILE A 81 11.63 13.43 -7.02
N LYS A 82 11.21 13.89 -8.20
CA LYS A 82 10.79 15.27 -8.48
C LYS A 82 9.26 15.34 -8.57
N TYR A 83 8.66 16.28 -7.87
CA TYR A 83 7.21 16.54 -7.92
C TYR A 83 6.92 17.72 -8.87
N ILE A 84 5.97 17.54 -9.78
CA ILE A 84 5.52 18.54 -10.75
C ILE A 84 3.99 18.52 -10.78
N VAL A 85 3.37 19.70 -10.77
CA VAL A 85 1.91 19.85 -10.83
C VAL A 85 1.57 20.73 -12.01
N ASP A 86 0.89 20.16 -13.00
CA ASP A 86 0.45 20.85 -14.20
C ASP A 86 -1.09 20.91 -14.23
N SER A 87 -1.64 22.08 -14.54
CA SER A 87 -3.07 22.23 -14.80
C SER A 87 -3.38 21.80 -16.23
N ILE A 88 -4.25 20.80 -16.38
CA ILE A 88 -4.60 20.21 -17.67
C ILE A 88 -6.09 20.48 -17.96
N PRO A 89 -6.44 21.01 -19.14
CA PRO A 89 -7.84 21.13 -19.56
C PRO A 89 -8.50 19.75 -19.67
N GLN A 90 -9.70 19.59 -19.11
CA GLN A 90 -10.44 18.32 -19.00
C GLN A 90 -10.60 17.56 -20.33
N TYR A 91 -10.73 18.26 -21.45
CA TYR A 91 -10.91 17.64 -22.78
C TYR A 91 -9.60 17.23 -23.47
N SER A 92 -8.45 17.43 -22.80
CA SER A 92 -7.11 17.26 -23.39
C SER A 92 -6.23 16.24 -22.65
N GLU A 93 -6.80 15.44 -21.75
CA GLU A 93 -6.05 14.51 -20.88
C GLU A 93 -5.12 13.58 -21.67
N ALA A 94 -5.64 12.86 -22.67
CA ALA A 94 -4.84 11.92 -23.46
C ALA A 94 -3.69 12.61 -24.22
N ALA A 95 -3.93 13.80 -24.79
CA ALA A 95 -2.92 14.57 -25.49
C ALA A 95 -1.84 15.10 -24.52
N SER A 96 -2.26 15.57 -23.35
CA SER A 96 -1.39 16.07 -22.29
C SER A 96 -0.53 14.95 -21.71
N ILE A 97 -1.10 13.76 -21.48
CA ILE A 97 -0.35 12.57 -21.07
C ILE A 97 0.69 12.17 -22.13
N LYS A 98 0.33 12.12 -23.42
CA LYS A 98 1.29 11.85 -24.50
C LYS A 98 2.45 12.85 -24.51
N LYS A 99 2.16 14.15 -24.28
CA LYS A 99 3.18 15.18 -24.15
C LYS A 99 4.11 14.92 -22.96
N LEU A 100 3.56 14.60 -21.79
CA LEU A 100 4.34 14.29 -20.59
C LEU A 100 5.23 13.05 -20.78
N LEU A 101 4.71 12.00 -21.40
CA LEU A 101 5.48 10.79 -21.72
C LEU A 101 6.66 11.10 -22.64
N ARG A 102 6.48 11.96 -23.66
CA ARG A 102 7.60 12.39 -24.52
C ARG A 102 8.65 13.22 -23.78
N LEU A 103 8.23 14.01 -22.79
CA LEU A 103 9.15 14.85 -22.02
C LEU A 103 9.95 14.06 -20.99
N TYR A 104 9.34 13.08 -20.33
CA TYR A 104 9.92 12.40 -19.17
C TYR A 104 10.23 10.92 -19.37
N ALA A 105 9.72 10.30 -20.43
CA ALA A 105 9.85 8.87 -20.71
C ALA A 105 10.02 8.60 -22.22
N SER A 106 10.80 9.43 -22.90
CA SER A 106 11.05 9.31 -24.35
C SER A 106 12.13 8.31 -24.74
N ASP A 107 13.00 7.93 -23.81
CA ASP A 107 14.01 6.90 -24.04
C ASP A 107 13.40 5.50 -23.89
N ASN A 108 13.84 4.54 -24.70
CA ASN A 108 13.40 3.15 -24.69
C ASN A 108 13.71 2.44 -23.35
N SER A 109 14.59 2.99 -22.53
CA SER A 109 14.88 2.50 -21.17
C SER A 109 13.89 3.00 -20.11
N SER A 110 13.11 4.04 -20.42
CA SER A 110 12.21 4.69 -19.48
C SER A 110 10.91 3.92 -19.31
N ARG A 111 10.40 3.87 -18.07
CA ARG A 111 9.12 3.26 -17.73
C ARG A 111 8.24 4.27 -17.03
N ALA A 112 6.94 4.26 -17.34
CA ALA A 112 5.97 5.16 -16.76
C ALA A 112 4.75 4.39 -16.24
N ILE A 113 4.17 4.88 -15.14
CA ILE A 113 2.89 4.41 -14.61
C ILE A 113 1.94 5.60 -14.60
N ILE A 114 0.74 5.39 -15.15
CA ILE A 114 -0.32 6.40 -15.18
C ILE A 114 -1.44 5.93 -14.27
N TYR A 115 -1.70 6.68 -13.20
CA TYR A 115 -2.85 6.44 -12.33
C TYR A 115 -4.04 7.27 -12.78
N THR A 116 -5.20 6.63 -12.85
CA THR A 116 -6.49 7.26 -13.18
C THR A 116 -7.52 6.91 -12.11
N PRO A 117 -8.49 7.79 -11.79
CA PRO A 117 -9.43 7.58 -10.69
C PRO A 117 -10.46 6.46 -10.91
N THR A 118 -10.76 6.06 -12.16
CA THR A 118 -11.79 5.04 -12.44
C THR A 118 -11.34 4.04 -13.49
N ARG A 119 -11.81 2.79 -13.37
CA ARG A 119 -11.57 1.72 -14.38
C ARG A 119 -12.00 2.13 -15.78
N LYS A 120 -13.10 2.89 -15.88
CA LYS A 120 -13.61 3.42 -17.15
C LYS A 120 -12.59 4.36 -17.79
N LEU A 121 -12.09 5.33 -17.01
CA LEU A 121 -11.10 6.28 -17.52
C LEU A 121 -9.78 5.60 -17.86
N THR A 122 -9.37 4.60 -17.06
CA THR A 122 -8.20 3.75 -17.36
C THR A 122 -8.28 3.17 -18.76
N LYS A 123 -9.40 2.49 -19.10
CA LYS A 123 -9.61 1.87 -20.40
C LYS A 123 -9.66 2.88 -21.53
N GLU A 124 -10.36 4.00 -21.31
CA GLU A 124 -10.50 5.07 -22.29
C GLU A 124 -9.15 5.73 -22.65
N ILE A 125 -8.38 6.12 -21.63
CA ILE A 125 -7.06 6.74 -21.83
C ILE A 125 -6.10 5.73 -22.47
N ALA A 126 -6.04 4.51 -21.96
CA ALA A 126 -5.18 3.46 -22.51
C ALA A 126 -5.47 3.17 -23.98
N GLY A 127 -6.75 3.08 -24.38
CA GLY A 127 -7.16 2.93 -25.78
C GLY A 127 -6.78 4.13 -26.64
N LYS A 128 -6.95 5.37 -26.14
CA LYS A 128 -6.57 6.60 -26.85
C LYS A 128 -5.06 6.76 -27.07
N ILE A 129 -4.26 6.24 -26.15
CA ILE A 129 -2.80 6.36 -26.19
C ILE A 129 -2.08 5.09 -26.67
N GLY A 130 -2.78 3.96 -26.77
CA GLY A 130 -2.26 2.70 -27.31
C GLY A 130 -1.32 1.97 -26.35
N VAL A 131 -1.61 1.97 -25.04
CA VAL A 131 -0.76 1.32 -24.01
C VAL A 131 -1.56 0.26 -23.24
N PRO A 132 -0.89 -0.73 -22.61
CA PRO A 132 -1.55 -1.65 -21.70
C PRO A 132 -2.14 -0.94 -20.48
N PHE A 133 -3.13 -1.56 -19.83
CA PHE A 133 -3.74 -1.05 -18.63
C PHE A 133 -4.01 -2.16 -17.61
N TYR A 134 -4.23 -1.77 -16.35
CA TYR A 134 -4.52 -2.68 -15.24
C TYR A 134 -5.56 -2.07 -14.29
N HIS A 135 -6.46 -2.89 -13.76
CA HIS A 135 -7.28 -2.53 -12.60
C HIS A 135 -7.54 -3.74 -11.68
N GLY A 136 -7.75 -3.49 -10.39
CA GLY A 136 -8.06 -4.55 -9.43
C GLY A 136 -9.31 -5.33 -9.82
N GLY A 137 -9.27 -6.66 -9.66
CA GLY A 137 -10.33 -7.58 -10.08
C GLY A 137 -10.06 -8.28 -11.42
N ASP A 138 -9.06 -7.83 -12.19
CA ASP A 138 -8.51 -8.60 -13.31
C ASP A 138 -7.46 -9.58 -12.76
N MET A 139 -7.94 -10.60 -12.04
CA MET A 139 -7.15 -11.79 -11.74
C MET A 139 -7.58 -12.88 -12.70
N ASP A 140 -7.08 -12.81 -13.94
CA ASP A 140 -6.68 -13.95 -14.77
C ASP A 140 -6.38 -13.47 -16.21
N ALA A 141 -5.28 -14.00 -16.75
CA ALA A 141 -4.67 -13.78 -18.07
C ALA A 141 -3.78 -12.53 -18.25
N ASP A 142 -2.49 -12.81 -18.43
CA ASP A 142 -1.46 -11.97 -19.04
C ASP A 142 -1.00 -10.73 -18.25
N LYS A 143 -0.16 -11.01 -17.24
CA LYS A 143 0.74 -10.02 -16.67
C LYS A 143 1.70 -9.54 -17.76
N ILE A 144 1.54 -8.26 -18.12
CA ILE A 144 2.42 -7.38 -18.90
C ILE A 144 3.87 -7.95 -18.98
N GLN A 145 4.25 -8.44 -20.16
CA GLN A 145 5.64 -8.74 -20.53
C GLN A 145 6.43 -7.45 -20.73
#